data_AF-A0A914XTD9-F1
#
_entry.id   AF-A0A914XTD9-F1
#
_cell.length_a   1.000
_cell.length_b   1.000
_cell.length_c   1.000
_cell.angle_alpha   90.00
_cell.angle_beta   90.00
_cell.angle_gamma   90.00
#
_symmetry.space_group_name_H-M   'P 1'
#
loop_
_entity.id
_entity.type
_entity.pdbx_description
1 polymer ?
#
loop_
_entity_poly.entity_id
_entity_poly.type
_entity_poly.pdbx_seq_one_letter_code
_entity_poly.pdbx_strand_id
1 'polypeptide(L)'
;MGFVTWGSGSVADASASTSKFFDGSDIDDVKNAELTATLKQADTTTDPEKRKESYSKALRQIADQAYWVPLWTYTTNYVMAKDLNFTPTPDEFVRFYDMSWN
;
A
#
# COMPACT_ATOMS: atom_id res chain seq x y z
N MET A 1 -16.74 7.42 6.99
CA MET A 1 -16.40 6.49 5.88
C MET A 1 -16.36 7.30 4.59
N GLY A 2 -15.19 7.38 3.96
CA GLY A 2 -14.97 8.11 2.71
C GLY A 2 -14.52 7.17 1.59
N PHE A 3 -14.79 7.54 0.34
CA PHE A 3 -14.23 6.86 -0.81
C PHE A 3 -12.81 7.39 -1.06
N VAL A 4 -11.79 6.53 -0.90
CA VAL A 4 -10.38 6.91 -0.99
C VAL A 4 -9.59 5.88 -1.80
N THR A 5 -8.42 6.29 -2.28
CA THR A 5 -7.43 5.43 -2.94
C THR A 5 -6.04 5.71 -2.37
N TRP A 6 -5.10 4.76 -2.52
CA TRP A 6 -3.75 4.87 -1.98
C TRP A 6 -2.72 4.17 -2.86
N GLY A 7 -1.68 4.90 -3.28
CA GLY A 7 -0.57 4.37 -4.08
C GLY A 7 0.62 3.84 -3.27
N SER A 8 0.54 3.85 -1.93
CA SER A 8 1.61 3.33 -1.04
C SER A 8 2.98 3.98 -1.21
N GLY A 9 3.03 5.21 -1.75
CA GLY A 9 4.29 5.90 -2.05
C GLY A 9 5.21 5.10 -2.96
N SER A 10 4.65 4.21 -3.80
CA SER A 10 5.40 3.30 -4.67
C SER A 10 6.28 2.28 -3.92
N VAL A 11 6.03 2.05 -2.63
CA VAL A 11 6.70 1.03 -1.83
C VAL A 11 5.91 -0.26 -1.90
N ALA A 12 6.52 -1.33 -2.41
CA ALA A 12 5.92 -2.65 -2.55
C ALA A 12 5.88 -3.42 -1.22
N ASP A 13 5.34 -2.81 -0.17
CA ASP A 13 5.27 -3.40 1.17
C ASP A 13 3.95 -3.07 1.88
N ALA A 14 3.39 -4.05 2.60
CA ALA A 14 2.13 -3.91 3.32
C ALA A 14 2.17 -2.81 4.41
N SER A 15 3.34 -2.52 4.99
CA SER A 15 3.51 -1.43 5.96
C SER A 15 3.24 -0.05 5.35
N ALA A 16 3.54 0.12 4.05
CA ALA A 16 3.30 1.36 3.32
C ALA A 16 1.82 1.53 2.88
N SER A 17 0.99 0.50 3.07
CA SER A 17 -0.44 0.51 2.79
C SER A 17 -1.26 0.35 4.06
N THR A 18 -1.45 -0.88 4.56
CA THR A 18 -2.37 -1.17 5.66
C THR A 18 -1.97 -0.44 6.93
N SER A 19 -0.71 -0.57 7.35
CA SER A 19 -0.26 0.04 8.62
C SER A 19 -0.39 1.56 8.62
N LYS A 20 -0.26 2.21 7.46
CA LYS A 20 -0.39 3.67 7.34
C LYS A 20 -1.75 4.19 7.83
N PHE A 21 -2.81 3.39 7.73
CA PHE A 21 -4.17 3.83 8.11
C PHE A 21 -4.67 3.25 9.42
N PHE A 22 -3.85 2.47 10.14
CA PHE A 22 -4.22 1.80 11.38
C PHE A 22 -3.09 1.88 12.45
N ASP A 23 -2.27 2.94 12.39
CA ASP A 23 -1.11 3.17 13.26
C ASP A 23 -1.42 4.03 14.50
N GLY A 24 -2.68 4.42 14.71
CA GLY A 24 -3.11 5.32 15.79
C GLY A 24 -2.82 6.81 15.55
N SER A 25 -2.27 7.18 14.39
CA SER A 25 -2.01 8.58 14.03
C SER A 25 -3.30 9.35 13.71
N ASP A 26 -3.17 10.61 13.30
CA ASP A 26 -4.33 11.45 12.97
C ASP A 26 -5.06 11.04 11.68
N ILE A 27 -4.43 10.21 10.84
CA ILE A 27 -5.07 9.64 9.64
C ILE A 27 -5.74 8.28 9.90
N ASP A 28 -5.48 7.68 11.06
CA ASP A 28 -6.18 6.48 11.51
C ASP A 28 -7.52 6.89 12.12
N ASP A 29 -8.60 6.66 11.38
CA ASP A 29 -9.97 6.94 11.82
C ASP A 29 -10.48 5.95 12.89
N VAL A 30 -9.86 4.77 13.01
CA VAL A 30 -10.31 3.67 13.86
C VAL A 30 -9.62 3.70 15.23
N LYS A 31 -8.32 4.04 15.27
CA LYS A 31 -7.48 4.14 16.48
C LYS A 31 -7.60 2.94 17.42
N ASN A 32 -7.71 1.73 16.87
CA ASN A 32 -7.81 0.50 17.64
C ASN A 32 -6.42 0.02 18.08
N ALA A 33 -6.14 0.12 19.39
CA ALA A 33 -4.82 -0.18 19.94
C ALA A 33 -4.35 -1.63 19.72
N GLU A 34 -5.25 -2.63 19.70
CA GLU A 34 -4.87 -4.02 19.43
C GLU A 34 -4.47 -4.21 17.96
N LEU A 35 -5.24 -3.63 17.04
CA LEU A 35 -4.95 -3.66 15.61
C LEU A 35 -3.61 -2.97 15.32
N THR A 36 -3.41 -1.77 15.88
CA THR A 36 -2.15 -1.03 15.78
C THR A 36 -0.96 -1.85 16.31
N ALA A 37 -1.10 -2.50 17.46
CA ALA A 37 -0.05 -3.35 18.03
C ALA A 37 0.27 -4.55 17.12
N THR A 38 -0.76 -5.18 16.55
CA THR A 38 -0.63 -6.32 15.63
C THR A 38 0.11 -5.90 14.35
N LEU A 39 -0.24 -4.75 13.77
CA LEU A 39 0.41 -4.21 12.58
C LEU A 39 1.86 -3.79 12.88
N LYS A 40 2.12 -3.17 14.02
CA LYS A 40 3.49 -2.83 14.45
C LYS A 40 4.38 -4.07 14.58
N GLN A 41 3.84 -5.18 15.08
CA GLN A 41 4.57 -6.46 15.10
C GLN A 41 4.88 -6.95 13.68
N ALA A 42 3.92 -6.85 12.76
CA ALA A 42 4.11 -7.22 11.36
C ALA A 42 5.16 -6.33 10.66
N ASP A 43 5.19 -5.04 10.96
CA ASP A 43 6.10 -4.07 10.35
C ASP A 43 7.54 -4.21 10.85
N THR A 44 7.72 -4.65 12.10
CA THR A 44 9.04 -4.68 12.75
C THR A 44 9.72 -6.04 12.74
N THR A 45 8.98 -7.12 12.42
CA THR A 45 9.54 -8.47 12.37
C THR A 45 10.25 -8.76 11.05
N THR A 46 11.39 -9.44 11.13
CA THR A 46 12.15 -9.91 9.95
C THR A 46 11.85 -11.36 9.59
N ASP A 47 11.08 -12.07 10.43
CA ASP A 47 10.64 -13.44 10.17
C ASP A 47 9.44 -13.42 9.20
N PRO A 48 9.59 -13.97 7.97
CA PRO A 48 8.54 -13.88 6.96
C PRO A 48 7.23 -14.54 7.35
N GLU A 49 7.27 -15.62 8.12
CA GLU A 49 6.06 -16.37 8.48
C GLU A 49 5.31 -15.66 9.61
N LYS A 50 6.03 -15.16 10.63
CA LYS A 50 5.41 -14.31 11.67
C LYS A 50 4.85 -13.02 11.10
N ARG A 51 5.51 -12.46 10.09
CA ARG A 51 5.05 -11.28 9.37
C ARG A 51 3.72 -11.55 8.66
N LYS A 52 3.64 -12.64 7.89
CA LYS A 52 2.41 -13.06 7.21
C LYS A 52 1.28 -13.35 8.19
N GLU A 53 1.57 -14.03 9.30
CA GLU A 53 0.59 -14.32 10.35
C GLU A 53 0.00 -13.03 10.93
N SER A 54 0.87 -12.08 11.29
CA SER A 54 0.47 -10.81 11.90
C SER A 54 -0.39 -9.97 10.95
N TYR A 55 0.02 -9.82 9.67
CA TYR A 55 -0.83 -9.14 8.69
C TYR A 55 -2.13 -9.89 8.41
N SER A 56 -2.12 -11.22 8.38
CA SER A 56 -3.33 -12.01 8.18
C SER A 56 -4.33 -11.79 9.32
N LYS A 57 -3.85 -11.73 10.58
CA LYS A 57 -4.69 -11.39 11.73
C LYS A 57 -5.28 -9.98 11.60
N ALA A 58 -4.44 -8.99 11.29
CA ALA A 58 -4.87 -7.60 11.14
C ALA A 58 -5.90 -7.42 10.01
N LEU A 59 -5.63 -7.97 8.82
CA LEU A 59 -6.52 -7.87 7.66
C LEU A 59 -7.87 -8.56 7.89
N ARG A 60 -7.89 -9.69 8.61
CA ARG A 60 -9.15 -10.33 9.03
C ARG A 60 -9.96 -9.44 9.96
N GLN A 61 -9.33 -8.86 10.98
CA GLN A 61 -10.01 -7.95 11.89
C GLN A 61 -10.57 -6.72 11.16
N ILE A 62 -9.80 -6.14 10.23
CA ILE A 62 -10.24 -5.02 9.38
C ILE A 62 -11.50 -5.38 8.58
N ALA A 63 -11.52 -6.59 7.99
CA ALA A 63 -12.66 -7.09 7.24
C ALA A 63 -13.87 -7.41 8.13
N ASP A 64 -13.67 -8.12 9.24
CA ASP A 64 -14.73 -8.53 10.17
C ASP A 64 -15.45 -7.34 10.81
N GLN A 65 -14.71 -6.25 11.05
CA GLN A 65 -15.27 -5.00 11.60
C GLN A 65 -15.71 -4.00 10.53
N ALA A 66 -15.56 -4.35 9.24
CA ALA A 66 -15.87 -3.49 8.10
C ALA A 66 -15.20 -2.09 8.16
N TYR A 67 -13.97 -2.01 8.68
CA TYR A 67 -13.21 -0.75 8.69
C TYR A 67 -12.81 -0.32 7.29
N TRP A 68 -12.47 -1.28 6.42
CA TRP A 68 -12.26 -1.10 5.00
C TRP A 68 -13.15 -2.03 4.18
N VAL A 69 -13.58 -1.55 3.02
CA VAL A 69 -14.25 -2.34 2.00
C VAL A 69 -13.45 -2.19 0.70
N PRO A 70 -12.52 -3.12 0.41
CA PRO A 70 -11.78 -3.10 -0.85
C PRO A 70 -12.74 -3.28 -2.03
N LEU A 71 -12.64 -2.41 -3.05
CA LEU A 71 -13.54 -2.44 -4.20
C LEU A 71 -12.84 -2.96 -5.46
N TRP A 72 -11.70 -2.37 -5.84
CA TRP A 72 -10.87 -2.78 -6.99
C TRP A 72 -9.44 -2.26 -6.86
N THR A 73 -8.54 -2.73 -7.73
CA THR A 73 -7.21 -2.17 -7.94
C THR A 73 -7.19 -1.30 -9.21
N TYR A 74 -6.42 -0.21 -9.18
CA TYR A 74 -6.32 0.70 -10.33
C TYR A 74 -5.33 0.19 -11.37
N THR A 75 -5.57 0.56 -12.64
CA THR A 75 -4.60 0.41 -13.73
C THR A 75 -3.94 1.74 -14.01
N THR A 76 -2.62 1.74 -14.14
CA THR A 76 -1.85 2.93 -14.49
C THR A 76 -1.58 2.94 -15.99
N ASN A 77 -2.09 3.98 -16.66
CA ASN A 77 -2.06 4.10 -18.11
C ASN A 77 -1.04 5.17 -18.52
N TYR A 78 -0.22 4.87 -19.54
CA TYR A 78 0.79 5.78 -20.06
C TYR A 78 0.47 6.13 -21.52
N VAL A 79 0.43 7.42 -21.83
CA VAL A 79 0.36 7.94 -23.19
C VAL A 79 1.69 8.61 -23.51
N MET A 80 2.36 8.14 -24.56
CA MET A 80 3.74 8.51 -24.89
C MET A 80 3.84 8.94 -26.35
N ALA A 81 4.82 9.80 -26.64
CA ALA A 81 5.19 10.09 -28.03
C ALA A 81 5.76 8.83 -28.69
N LYS A 82 5.57 8.69 -30.02
CA LYS A 82 5.98 7.47 -30.77
C LYS A 82 7.49 7.26 -30.79
N ASP A 83 8.24 8.35 -30.66
CA ASP A 83 9.70 8.43 -30.68
C ASP A 83 10.32 8.40 -29.28
N LEU A 84 9.50 8.45 -28.21
CA LEU A 84 9.99 8.30 -26.84
C LEU A 84 10.33 6.85 -26.54
N ASN A 85 11.60 6.61 -26.19
CA ASN A 85 12.05 5.34 -25.64
C ASN A 85 11.93 5.37 -24.11
N PHE A 86 10.85 4.78 -23.59
CA PHE A 86 10.57 4.61 -22.17
C PHE A 86 9.74 3.34 -21.95
N THR A 87 10.09 2.57 -20.91
CA THR A 87 9.29 1.42 -20.46
C THR A 87 8.76 1.70 -19.06
N PRO A 88 7.42 1.78 -18.87
CA PRO A 88 6.84 1.95 -17.55
C PRO A 88 7.23 0.85 -16.56
N THR A 89 7.39 1.23 -15.30
CA THR A 89 7.75 0.32 -14.19
C THR A 89 6.59 0.11 -13.23
N PRO A 90 6.49 -1.04 -12.54
CA PRO A 90 5.39 -1.34 -11.61
C PRO A 90 5.27 -0.39 -10.42
N ASP A 91 6.33 0.35 -10.10
CA ASP A 91 6.37 1.35 -9.03
C ASP A 91 5.86 2.73 -9.48
N GLU A 92 5.39 2.85 -10.72
CA GLU A 92 4.79 4.05 -11.31
C GLU A 92 5.75 5.25 -11.45
N PHE A 93 7.02 5.11 -11.05
CA PHE A 93 7.98 6.20 -11.10
C PHE A 93 8.47 6.49 -12.53
N VAL A 94 8.22 7.72 -12.96
CA VAL A 94 8.69 8.25 -14.23
C VAL A 94 10.15 8.71 -14.10
N ARG A 95 11.07 7.83 -14.48
CA ARG A 95 12.52 8.08 -14.42
C ARG A 95 12.97 8.86 -15.65
N PHE A 96 12.79 10.19 -15.64
CA PHE A 96 13.17 11.04 -16.77
C PHE A 96 14.62 10.90 -17.23
N TYR A 97 15.54 10.56 -16.32
CA TYR A 97 16.96 10.38 -16.63
C TYR A 97 17.25 9.13 -17.48
N ASP A 98 16.33 8.17 -17.55
CA ASP A 98 16.45 6.93 -18.31
C ASP A 98 15.74 7.01 -19.68
N MET A 99 15.11 8.17 -19.96
CA MET A 99 14.39 8.39 -21.21
C MET A 99 15.31 8.86 -22.31
N SER A 100 15.02 8.43 -23.54
CA SER A 100 15.67 8.91 -24.75
C SER A 100 14.67 9.07 -25.89
N TRP A 101 15.06 9.79 -26.94
CA TRP A 101 14.29 9.94 -28.17
C TRP A 101 15.09 9.39 -29.35
N ASN A 102 14.37 8.80 -30.32
CA ASN A 102 14.94 8.33 -31.59
C ASN A 102 14.94 9.41 -32.67
#